data_AF-A0A9W9L3Z7-F1
#
_entry.id   AF-A0A9W9L3Z7-F1
#
_cell.length_a   1.000
_cell.length_b   1.000
_cell.length_c   1.000
_cell.angle_alpha   90.00
_cell.angle_beta   90.00
_cell.angle_gamma   90.00
#
_symmetry.space_group_name_H-M   'P 1'
#
loop_
_entity.id
_entity.type
_entity.pdbx_description
1 polymer ?
#
loop_
_entity_poly.entity_id
_entity_poly.type
_entity_poly.pdbx_seq_one_letter_code
_entity_poly.pdbx_strand_id
1 'polypeptide(L)'
;MPDFTDNLRPSQPDGPTTLAREREQSNVSTEELGQHLLASDGFLERQSRILPILQQEPLFKKDKQQNLSRPDRFKLGLARAKACAPPG
;
A
#
# COMPACT_ATOMS: atom_id res chain seq x y z
N MET A 1 -8.11 -6.34 21.87
CA MET A 1 -8.74 -5.24 22.63
C MET A 1 -8.88 -4.07 21.69
N PRO A 2 -10.02 -3.36 21.67
CA PRO A 2 -10.12 -2.10 20.95
C PRO A 2 -9.15 -1.09 21.58
N ASP A 3 -8.38 -0.40 20.76
CA ASP A 3 -7.44 0.64 21.16
C ASP A 3 -8.22 1.97 21.30
N PHE A 4 -7.89 2.80 22.29
CA PHE A 4 -8.57 4.09 22.47
C PHE A 4 -8.33 5.02 21.28
N THR A 5 -7.24 4.81 20.55
CA THR A 5 -6.89 5.54 19.33
C THR A 5 -7.81 5.22 18.16
N ASP A 6 -8.51 4.07 18.18
CA ASP A 6 -9.38 3.61 17.09
C ASP A 6 -10.57 4.54 16.84
N ASN A 7 -10.96 5.35 17.83
CA ASN A 7 -12.12 6.26 17.76
C ASN A 7 -11.75 7.75 17.73
N LEU A 8 -10.46 8.09 17.70
CA LEU A 8 -10.03 9.49 17.65
C LEU A 8 -10.35 10.08 16.28
N ARG A 9 -11.14 11.15 16.26
CA ARG A 9 -11.43 11.92 15.04
C ARG A 9 -10.49 13.12 14.95
N PRO A 10 -9.82 13.35 13.82
CA PRO A 10 -9.00 14.54 13.65
C PRO A 10 -9.86 15.81 13.72
N SER A 11 -9.27 16.90 14.22
CA SER A 11 -9.86 18.24 14.11
C SER A 11 -9.97 18.65 12.64
N GLN A 12 -11.05 19.34 12.27
CA GLN A 12 -11.22 19.81 10.90
C GLN A 12 -10.33 21.03 10.58
N PRO A 13 -9.84 21.17 9.34
CA PRO A 13 -9.94 20.21 8.25
C PRO A 13 -9.05 18.99 8.50
N ASP A 14 -9.62 17.79 8.34
CA ASP A 14 -8.87 16.55 8.48
C ASP A 14 -8.15 16.17 7.17
N GLY A 15 -7.26 15.18 7.26
CA GLY A 15 -6.52 14.69 6.09
C GLY A 15 -7.44 14.25 4.94
N PRO A 16 -8.47 13.42 5.18
CA PRO A 16 -9.40 13.00 4.14
C PRO A 16 -10.13 14.14 3.43
N THR A 17 -10.68 15.11 4.18
CA THR A 17 -11.40 16.27 3.60
C THR A 17 -10.45 17.17 2.81
N THR A 18 -9.24 17.38 3.32
CA THR A 18 -8.20 18.13 2.59
C THR A 18 -7.86 17.44 1.28
N LEU A 19 -7.57 16.13 1.29
CA LEU A 19 -7.25 15.37 0.08
C LEU A 19 -8.39 15.33 -0.93
N ALA A 20 -9.65 15.25 -0.48
CA ALA A 20 -10.81 15.30 -1.37
C ALA A 20 -10.87 16.62 -2.13
N ARG A 21 -10.74 17.74 -1.41
CA ARG A 21 -10.71 19.09 -2.01
C ARG A 21 -9.58 19.25 -3.02
N GLU A 22 -8.36 18.81 -2.70
CA GLU A 22 -7.23 18.92 -3.62
C GLU A 22 -7.42 18.05 -4.87
N ARG A 23 -8.04 16.87 -4.75
CA ARG A 23 -8.35 16.00 -5.91
C ARG A 23 -9.40 16.60 -6.83
N GLU A 24 -10.42 17.26 -6.27
CA GLU A 24 -11.48 17.93 -7.05
C GLU A 24 -10.97 19.12 -7.87
N GLN A 25 -9.84 19.72 -7.48
CA GLN A 25 -9.24 20.84 -8.20
C GLN A 25 -8.46 20.43 -9.45
N SER A 26 -8.21 19.13 -9.66
CA SER A 26 -7.47 18.63 -10.82
C SER A 26 -8.40 18.11 -11.90
N ASN A 27 -8.26 18.64 -13.12
CA ASN A 27 -8.93 18.12 -14.31
C ASN A 27 -8.14 17.01 -15.02
N VAL A 28 -7.00 16.59 -14.46
CA VAL A 28 -6.13 15.57 -15.06
C VAL A 28 -6.66 14.18 -14.73
N SER A 29 -6.94 13.39 -15.75
CA SER A 29 -7.29 11.97 -15.61
C SER A 29 -6.10 11.18 -15.06
N THR A 30 -6.27 10.56 -13.90
CA THR A 30 -5.23 9.75 -13.26
C THR A 30 -4.92 8.48 -14.06
N GLU A 31 -5.92 7.92 -14.72
CA GLU A 31 -5.85 6.74 -15.56
C GLU A 31 -5.05 7.03 -16.83
N GLU A 32 -5.38 8.11 -17.54
CA GLU A 32 -4.66 8.51 -18.76
C GLU A 32 -3.21 8.91 -18.45
N LEU A 33 -2.99 9.62 -17.35
CA LEU A 33 -1.64 9.98 -16.89
C LEU A 33 -0.84 8.72 -16.55
N GLY A 34 -1.45 7.75 -15.85
CA GLY A 34 -0.83 6.47 -15.53
C GLY A 34 -0.47 5.69 -16.79
N GLN A 35 -1.37 5.63 -17.77
CA GLN A 35 -1.11 4.99 -19.06
C GLN A 35 0.04 5.67 -19.80
N HIS A 36 0.04 7.00 -19.89
CA HIS A 36 1.10 7.75 -20.55
C HIS A 36 2.49 7.51 -19.95
N LEU A 37 2.56 7.36 -18.63
CA LEU A 37 3.84 7.22 -17.91
C LEU A 37 4.31 5.75 -17.80
N LEU A 38 3.38 4.80 -17.69
CA LEU A 38 3.68 3.44 -17.22
C LEU A 38 3.08 2.32 -18.07
N ALA A 39 2.44 2.58 -19.21
CA ALA A 39 1.80 1.53 -20.03
C ALA A 39 2.77 0.60 -20.77
N SER A 40 4.09 0.81 -20.67
CA SER A 40 5.05 -0.07 -21.34
C SER A 40 4.94 -1.52 -20.85
N ASP A 41 5.05 -2.45 -21.79
CA ASP A 41 5.15 -3.89 -21.54
C ASP A 41 4.03 -4.48 -20.66
N GLY A 42 2.83 -3.89 -20.70
CA GLY A 42 1.69 -4.33 -19.89
C GLY A 42 1.95 -4.24 -18.38
N PHE A 43 2.74 -3.26 -17.94
CA PHE A 43 3.11 -3.10 -16.53
C PHE A 43 1.90 -2.81 -15.65
N LEU A 44 0.99 -1.93 -16.08
CA LEU A 44 -0.21 -1.57 -15.31
C LEU A 44 -1.13 -2.77 -15.08
N GLU A 45 -1.30 -3.62 -16.08
CA GLU A 45 -2.12 -4.84 -16.02
C GLU A 45 -1.48 -5.90 -15.10
N ARG A 46 -0.15 -6.03 -15.16
CA ARG A 46 0.59 -6.90 -14.22
C ARG A 46 0.45 -6.40 -12.79
N GLN A 47 0.59 -5.10 -12.57
CA GLN A 47 0.46 -4.49 -11.25
C GLN A 47 -0.96 -4.65 -10.71
N SER A 48 -2.00 -4.40 -11.52
CA SER A 48 -3.39 -4.52 -11.12
C SER A 48 -3.78 -5.97 -10.79
N ARG A 49 -3.17 -6.96 -11.47
CA ARG A 49 -3.35 -8.39 -11.19
C ARG A 49 -2.60 -8.86 -9.93
N ILE A 50 -1.36 -8.42 -9.73
CA ILE A 50 -0.49 -8.93 -8.65
C ILE A 50 -0.81 -8.26 -7.31
N LEU A 51 -1.13 -6.97 -7.30
CA LEU A 51 -1.42 -6.21 -6.07
C LEU A 51 -2.48 -6.87 -5.17
N PRO A 52 -3.67 -7.28 -5.67
CA PRO A 52 -4.68 -7.90 -4.81
C PRO A 52 -4.20 -9.24 -4.22
N ILE A 53 -3.40 -10.01 -4.96
CA ILE A 53 -2.81 -11.28 -4.48
C ILE A 53 -1.88 -10.99 -3.30
N LEU A 54 -1.00 -10.00 -3.42
CA LEU A 54 -0.08 -9.61 -2.35
C LEU A 54 -0.81 -9.02 -1.12
N GLN A 55 -1.90 -8.29 -1.33
CA GLN A 55 -2.69 -7.70 -0.24
C GLN A 55 -3.43 -8.75 0.61
N GLN A 56 -3.79 -9.89 0.01
CA GLN A 56 -4.45 -10.99 0.72
C GLN A 56 -3.50 -11.75 1.64
N GLU A 57 -2.20 -11.80 1.31
CA GLU A 57 -1.20 -12.53 2.08
C GLU A 57 -0.76 -11.76 3.34
N PRO A 58 -1.06 -12.26 4.56
CA PRO A 58 -0.75 -11.55 5.81
C PRO A 58 0.74 -11.21 5.99
N LEU A 59 1.64 -12.03 5.45
CA LEU A 59 3.09 -11.81 5.54
C LEU A 59 3.53 -10.48 4.88
N PHE A 60 2.78 -10.00 3.88
CA PHE A 60 3.09 -8.76 3.16
C PHE A 60 2.39 -7.53 3.74
N LYS A 61 1.52 -7.67 4.75
CA LYS A 61 0.92 -6.52 5.46
C LYS A 61 2.01 -5.70 6.17
N LYS A 62 1.95 -4.38 6.02
CA LYS A 62 2.99 -3.45 6.52
C LYS A 62 2.54 -2.61 7.72
N ASP A 63 1.32 -2.78 8.18
CA ASP A 63 0.65 -1.93 9.19
C ASP A 63 1.48 -1.75 10.47
N LYS A 64 2.20 -2.80 10.89
CA LYS A 64 3.02 -2.80 12.12
C LYS A 64 4.52 -2.79 11.85
N GLN A 65 4.95 -2.66 10.59
CA GLN A 65 6.35 -2.82 10.22
C GLN A 65 7.27 -1.76 10.85
N GLN A 66 6.74 -0.54 11.08
CA GLN A 66 7.48 0.53 11.75
C GLN A 66 7.73 0.25 13.23
N ASN A 67 6.93 -0.62 13.86
CA ASN A 67 7.02 -0.95 15.28
C ASN A 67 7.98 -2.12 15.56
N LEU A 68 8.56 -2.72 14.51
CA LEU A 68 9.40 -3.91 14.64
C LEU A 68 10.83 -3.58 15.06
N SER A 69 11.35 -4.38 16.00
CA SER A 69 12.76 -4.34 16.38
C SER A 69 13.68 -4.70 15.19
N ARG A 70 14.98 -4.43 15.31
CA ARG A 70 15.96 -4.81 14.26
C ARG A 70 15.95 -6.32 13.98
N PRO A 71 16.03 -7.22 14.99
CA PRO A 71 15.93 -8.66 14.75
C PRO A 71 14.63 -9.10 14.08
N ASP A 72 13.49 -8.53 14.46
CA ASP A 72 12.20 -8.91 13.90
C ASP A 72 12.06 -8.47 12.45
N ARG A 73 12.58 -7.29 12.09
CA ARG A 73 12.67 -6.84 10.70
C ARG A 73 13.52 -7.78 9.85
N PHE A 74 14.63 -8.28 10.38
CA PHE A 74 15.48 -9.24 9.68
C PHE A 74 14.75 -10.55 9.41
N LYS A 75 14.10 -11.13 10.43
CA LYS A 75 13.31 -12.36 10.30
C LYS A 75 12.16 -12.20 9.31
N LEU A 76 11.43 -11.09 9.39
CA LEU A 76 10.32 -10.78 8.48
C LEU A 76 10.80 -10.64 7.03
N GLY A 77 11.93 -9.96 6.80
CA GLY A 77 12.54 -9.84 5.48
C GLY A 77 12.90 -11.20 4.89
N LEU A 78 13.52 -12.08 5.69
CA LEU A 78 13.85 -13.44 5.27
C LEU A 78 12.60 -14.26 4.93
N ALA A 79 11.56 -14.18 5.76
CA ALA A 79 10.31 -14.89 5.53
C ALA A 79 9.66 -14.47 4.19
N ARG A 80 9.61 -13.16 3.91
CA ARG A 80 9.10 -12.63 2.64
C ARG A 80 9.93 -13.09 1.44
N ALA A 81 11.25 -13.08 1.57
CA ALA A 81 12.14 -13.55 0.50
C ALA A 81 11.90 -15.03 0.17
N LYS A 82 11.75 -15.88 1.20
CA LYS A 82 11.42 -17.30 1.01
C LYS A 82 10.05 -17.52 0.36
N ALA A 83 9.05 -16.71 0.72
CA ALA A 83 7.72 -16.81 0.13
C ALA A 83 7.69 -16.46 -1.37
N CYS A 84 8.59 -15.60 -1.84
CA CYS A 84 8.72 -15.24 -3.25
C CYS A 84 9.69 -16.14 -4.04
N ALA A 85 10.43 -17.03 -3.36
CA ALA A 85 11.40 -17.90 -4.00
C ALA A 85 10.70 -19.08 -4.70
N PRO A 86 11.20 -19.55 -5.86
CA PRO A 86 10.67 -20.76 -6.48
C PRO A 86 10.91 -21.98 -5.56
N PRO A 87 10.03 -22.99 -5.59
CA PRO A 87 10.30 -24.26 -4.92
C PRO A 87 11.56 -24.89 -5.54
N GLY A 88 12.50 -25.28 -4.69
CA GLY A 88 13.70 -26.03 -5.07
C GLY A 88 13.44 -27.53 -5.22
#